data_AF-A0A928IR23-F1
#
_entry.id   AF-A0A928IR23-F1
#
_cell.length_a   1.000
_cell.length_b   1.000
_cell.length_c   1.000
_cell.angle_alpha   90.00
_cell.angle_beta   90.00
_cell.angle_gamma   90.00
#
_symmetry.space_group_name_H-M   'P 1'
#
loop_
_entity.id
_entity.type
_entity.pdbx_description
1 polymer ?
#
loop_
_entity_poly.entity_id
_entity_poly.type
_entity_poly.pdbx_seq_one_letter_code
_entity_poly.pdbx_strand_id
1 'polypeptide(L)'
;MKLNFPLKTIYDTTYFTQQHGTGSSHNCNAARSIGDNRMCGEIEDEVFDIAATLGIKYIASLFELKNISKDFYNWRNCFLDTYFKKLLSDDFSDDELVALYNIVNEWISEEIESSIKYGGNQLDHLYHYNYRIIEKIMNEELRNTLISRGKSSPKVTANIDDYVVKSKDNNKHLVDEIRQNGYSQDIEQKIVATFSDLYGGQAKLLVDIGDIIDISNNRDFISNCVIQFVVTRRKYGYRSAGLNELISKFHVCFSNEDWLKLFHNIVDSISLTNKEDFYSINEDIETLCLYYYLGTMPDKLAELCSNKLNTHWCWLTSCGLINLETYSLFVDPQMTSLEMFSKYH
;
A
#
# COMPACT_ATOMS: atom_id res chain seq x y z
N MET A 1 24.87 -5.87 -9.43
CA MET A 1 24.33 -7.14 -8.89
C MET A 1 23.06 -6.78 -8.13
N LYS A 2 21.89 -7.11 -8.69
CA LYS A 2 20.57 -6.61 -8.27
C LYS A 2 20.11 -7.33 -6.99
N LEU A 3 20.17 -6.63 -5.86
CA LEU A 3 19.55 -6.99 -4.57
C LEU A 3 18.65 -5.81 -4.21
N ASN A 4 17.38 -5.79 -4.66
CA ASN A 4 16.56 -4.59 -4.45
C ASN A 4 15.04 -4.79 -4.38
N PHE A 5 14.57 -5.96 -3.94
CA PHE A 5 13.12 -6.15 -3.74
C PHE A 5 12.75 -6.83 -2.42
N PRO A 6 13.47 -7.85 -1.91
CA PRO A 6 13.04 -8.54 -0.69
C PRO A 6 13.22 -7.73 0.60
N LEU A 7 14.10 -6.72 0.63
CA LEU A 7 14.46 -5.99 1.87
C LEU A 7 13.50 -4.83 2.21
N LYS A 8 12.83 -4.24 1.21
CA LYS A 8 11.78 -3.23 1.44
C LYS A 8 10.50 -3.90 1.97
N THR A 9 10.16 -5.03 1.36
CA THR A 9 9.17 -6.02 1.82
C THR A 9 9.50 -6.57 3.23
N ILE A 10 10.77 -6.55 3.65
CA ILE A 10 11.15 -6.87 5.02
C ILE A 10 10.83 -5.72 6.00
N TYR A 11 11.06 -4.49 5.57
CA TYR A 11 10.76 -3.29 6.34
C TYR A 11 9.25 -3.08 6.54
N ASP A 12 8.44 -3.42 5.53
CA ASP A 12 6.99 -3.27 5.59
C ASP A 12 6.30 -4.43 6.35
N THR A 13 7.00 -5.55 6.62
CA THR A 13 6.26 -6.82 6.89
C THR A 13 6.93 -7.83 7.79
N THR A 14 8.23 -7.75 8.06
CA THR A 14 8.96 -8.97 8.40
C THR A 14 9.61 -8.93 9.77
N TYR A 15 9.05 -9.74 10.67
CA TYR A 15 9.84 -10.90 11.05
C TYR A 15 9.03 -12.16 10.71
N PHE A 16 9.33 -12.75 9.57
CA PHE A 16 9.30 -14.19 9.39
C PHE A 16 10.77 -14.54 9.16
N THR A 17 11.43 -15.04 10.20
CA THR A 17 12.46 -16.10 10.17
C THR A 17 13.42 -15.97 11.34
N GLN A 18 13.17 -16.70 12.43
CA GLN A 18 14.20 -17.56 13.01
C GLN A 18 13.54 -18.89 13.38
N GLN A 19 13.71 -19.86 12.49
CA GLN A 19 13.45 -21.31 12.60
C GLN A 19 12.11 -21.86 13.12
N HIS A 20 11.31 -21.17 13.93
CA HIS A 20 9.94 -21.56 14.30
C HIS A 20 9.11 -20.31 14.64
N GLY A 21 8.26 -19.90 13.70
CA GLY A 21 7.10 -19.01 13.85
C GLY A 21 7.09 -17.93 14.94
N THR A 22 7.37 -16.69 14.55
CA THR A 22 6.75 -15.49 15.13
C THR A 22 6.72 -14.42 14.04
N GLY A 23 5.54 -14.07 13.51
CA GLY A 23 5.40 -13.04 12.50
C GLY A 23 4.02 -12.37 12.50
N SER A 24 4.06 -11.04 12.31
CA SER A 24 3.04 -10.01 11.97
C SER A 24 1.64 -10.05 12.61
N SER A 25 1.06 -11.22 12.80
CA SER A 25 -0.21 -11.51 13.47
C SER A 25 -0.34 -10.93 14.88
N HIS A 26 0.79 -10.76 15.59
CA HIS A 26 0.87 -10.16 16.92
C HIS A 26 0.60 -8.67 16.90
N ASN A 27 1.08 -7.95 15.88
CA ASN A 27 0.97 -6.50 15.80
C ASN A 27 -0.45 -6.05 15.47
N CYS A 28 -1.19 -6.78 14.62
CA CYS A 28 -2.63 -6.50 14.42
C CYS A 28 -3.43 -6.87 15.67
N ASN A 29 -3.20 -8.03 16.29
CA ASN A 29 -3.88 -8.35 17.56
C ASN A 29 -3.64 -7.28 18.64
N ALA A 30 -2.42 -6.76 18.73
CA ALA A 30 -2.06 -5.66 19.63
C ALA A 30 -2.74 -4.34 19.23
N ALA A 31 -2.69 -3.94 17.95
CA ALA A 31 -3.36 -2.75 17.42
C ALA A 31 -4.86 -2.77 17.72
N ARG A 32 -5.51 -3.92 17.50
CA ARG A 32 -6.92 -4.15 17.82
C ARG A 32 -7.20 -4.06 19.31
N SER A 33 -6.28 -4.56 20.15
CA SER A 33 -6.41 -4.49 21.62
C SER A 33 -6.32 -3.08 22.18
N ILE A 34 -5.60 -2.17 21.49
CA ILE A 34 -5.51 -0.75 21.86
C ILE A 34 -6.52 0.13 21.11
N GLY A 35 -7.40 -0.46 20.29
CA GLY A 35 -8.47 0.23 19.57
C GLY A 35 -8.07 0.88 18.25
N ASP A 36 -6.84 0.65 17.76
CA ASP A 36 -6.37 1.15 16.46
C ASP A 36 -6.72 0.18 15.34
N ASN A 37 -7.98 0.24 14.92
CA ASN A 37 -8.50 -0.62 13.85
C ASN A 37 -7.94 -0.28 12.46
N ARG A 38 -7.39 0.94 12.26
CA ARG A 38 -6.82 1.36 10.97
C ARG A 38 -5.46 0.70 10.76
N MET A 39 -4.58 0.81 11.76
CA MET A 39 -3.28 0.17 11.74
C MET A 39 -3.40 -1.36 11.64
N CYS A 40 -4.41 -1.96 12.28
CA CYS A 40 -4.66 -3.40 12.15
C CYS A 40 -4.94 -3.82 10.70
N GLY A 41 -5.84 -3.10 10.01
CA GLY A 41 -6.19 -3.39 8.62
C GLY A 41 -4.99 -3.23 7.68
N GLU A 42 -4.21 -2.16 7.83
CA GLU A 42 -2.99 -1.95 7.04
C GLU A 42 -1.96 -3.07 7.24
N ILE A 43 -1.80 -3.56 8.47
CA ILE A 43 -0.91 -4.70 8.77
C ILE A 43 -1.44 -5.98 8.13
N GLU A 44 -2.75 -6.25 8.20
CA GLU A 44 -3.35 -7.44 7.60
C GLU A 44 -3.18 -7.45 6.08
N ASP A 45 -3.46 -6.33 5.42
CA ASP A 45 -3.31 -6.18 3.97
C ASP A 45 -1.87 -6.43 3.51
N GLU A 46 -0.89 -5.82 4.17
CA GLU A 46 0.52 -5.96 3.82
C GLU A 46 1.03 -7.40 4.03
N VAL A 47 0.58 -8.05 5.10
CA VAL A 47 0.92 -9.45 5.39
C VAL A 47 0.39 -10.39 4.31
N PHE A 48 -0.83 -10.13 3.82
CA PHE A 48 -1.42 -10.88 2.73
C PHE A 48 -0.72 -10.64 1.40
N ASP A 49 -0.46 -9.38 1.04
CA ASP A 49 0.21 -9.02 -0.21
C ASP A 49 1.58 -9.73 -0.33
N ILE A 50 2.25 -9.94 0.81
CA ILE A 50 3.55 -10.62 0.85
C ILE A 50 3.47 -12.11 0.90
N ALA A 51 2.54 -12.67 1.68
CA ALA A 51 2.28 -14.09 1.59
C ALA A 51 1.91 -14.51 0.17
N ALA A 52 1.11 -13.71 -0.54
CA ALA A 52 0.75 -13.95 -1.94
C ALA A 52 1.92 -13.75 -2.91
N THR A 53 2.88 -12.89 -2.58
CA THR A 53 4.14 -12.75 -3.34
C THR A 53 5.07 -13.95 -3.13
N LEU A 54 5.13 -14.49 -1.91
CA LEU A 54 5.93 -15.67 -1.56
C LEU A 54 5.30 -16.99 -2.07
N GLY A 55 3.98 -17.00 -2.28
CA GLY A 55 3.22 -18.09 -2.90
C GLY A 55 2.10 -18.65 -2.01
N ILE A 56 1.18 -19.38 -2.64
CA ILE A 56 -0.09 -19.80 -2.02
C ILE A 56 0.06 -20.63 -0.74
N LYS A 57 1.13 -21.42 -0.57
CA LYS A 57 1.41 -22.11 0.71
C LYS A 57 1.49 -21.17 1.92
N TYR A 58 2.02 -19.96 1.76
CA TYR A 58 2.12 -19.00 2.85
C TYR A 58 0.75 -18.39 3.18
N ILE A 59 -0.08 -18.18 2.15
CA ILE A 59 -1.48 -17.77 2.32
C ILE A 59 -2.27 -18.86 3.07
N ALA A 60 -2.14 -20.13 2.65
CA ALA A 60 -2.78 -21.25 3.34
C ALA A 60 -2.39 -21.32 4.82
N SER A 61 -1.10 -21.15 5.13
CA SER A 61 -0.64 -21.09 6.51
C SER A 61 -1.24 -19.93 7.31
N LEU A 62 -1.43 -18.75 6.70
CA LEU A 62 -2.09 -17.63 7.35
C LEU A 62 -3.56 -17.95 7.66
N PHE A 63 -4.27 -18.60 6.73
CA PHE A 63 -5.62 -19.08 6.98
C PHE A 63 -5.65 -20.09 8.13
N GLU A 64 -4.77 -21.10 8.15
CA GLU A 64 -4.70 -22.03 9.30
C GLU A 64 -4.51 -21.32 10.64
N LEU A 65 -3.73 -20.24 10.67
CA LEU A 65 -3.47 -19.48 11.89
C LEU A 65 -4.66 -18.61 12.32
N LYS A 66 -5.40 -18.03 11.37
CA LYS A 66 -6.29 -16.89 11.61
C LYS A 66 -7.74 -17.12 11.22
N ASN A 67 -8.04 -18.25 10.61
CA ASN A 67 -9.38 -18.65 10.20
C ASN A 67 -10.24 -19.10 11.38
N ILE A 68 -10.41 -18.21 12.36
CA ILE A 68 -11.34 -18.35 13.48
C ILE A 68 -12.66 -17.67 13.12
N SER A 69 -13.77 -18.18 13.65
CA SER A 69 -15.13 -17.72 13.31
C SER A 69 -15.35 -16.21 13.44
N LYS A 70 -14.65 -15.56 14.37
CA LYS A 70 -14.73 -14.11 14.61
C LYS A 70 -14.14 -13.28 13.46
N ASP A 71 -13.06 -13.75 12.86
CA ASP A 71 -12.28 -12.98 11.88
C ASP A 71 -12.43 -13.51 10.45
N PHE A 72 -13.03 -14.69 10.30
CA PHE A 72 -13.30 -15.39 9.04
C PHE A 72 -13.65 -14.48 7.85
N TYR A 73 -14.60 -13.57 8.02
CA TYR A 73 -15.05 -12.67 6.95
C TYR A 73 -13.96 -11.67 6.52
N ASN A 74 -13.21 -11.13 7.48
CA ASN A 74 -12.13 -10.18 7.22
C ASN A 74 -10.99 -10.84 6.43
N TRP A 75 -10.56 -12.04 6.83
CA TRP A 75 -9.47 -12.77 6.17
C TRP A 75 -9.81 -13.16 4.74
N ARG A 76 -11.09 -13.48 4.46
CA ARG A 76 -11.56 -13.71 3.08
C ARG A 76 -11.47 -12.45 2.23
N ASN A 77 -11.84 -11.29 2.78
CA ASN A 77 -11.74 -10.03 2.05
C ASN A 77 -10.28 -9.67 1.72
N CYS A 78 -9.37 -9.76 2.69
CA CYS A 78 -7.94 -9.53 2.45
C CYS A 78 -7.40 -10.45 1.34
N PHE A 79 -7.78 -11.75 1.34
CA PHE A 79 -7.40 -12.66 0.27
C PHE A 79 -7.93 -12.20 -1.09
N LEU A 80 -9.22 -11.89 -1.19
CA LEU A 80 -9.85 -11.49 -2.44
C LEU A 80 -9.22 -10.19 -2.99
N ASP A 81 -9.00 -9.21 -2.12
CA ASP A 81 -8.41 -7.93 -2.49
C ASP A 81 -6.97 -8.10 -2.98
N THR A 82 -6.14 -8.89 -2.27
CA THR A 82 -4.76 -9.20 -2.68
C THR A 82 -4.70 -9.92 -4.02
N TYR A 83 -5.49 -10.98 -4.22
CA TYR A 83 -5.48 -11.72 -5.49
C TYR A 83 -6.07 -10.91 -6.63
N PHE A 84 -7.03 -10.02 -6.35
CA PHE A 84 -7.55 -9.12 -7.36
C PHE A 84 -6.53 -8.06 -7.78
N LYS A 85 -5.77 -7.47 -6.84
CA LYS A 85 -4.63 -6.59 -7.16
C LYS A 85 -3.60 -7.31 -8.02
N LYS A 86 -3.20 -8.53 -7.63
CA LYS A 86 -2.26 -9.36 -8.42
C LYS A 86 -2.79 -9.68 -9.81
N LEU A 87 -4.10 -9.88 -9.95
CA LEU A 87 -4.71 -10.11 -11.24
C LEU A 87 -4.52 -8.94 -12.20
N LEU A 88 -4.25 -7.71 -11.73
CA LEU A 88 -3.92 -6.57 -12.60
C LEU A 88 -2.46 -6.58 -13.08
N SER A 89 -1.53 -7.12 -12.29
CA SER A 89 -0.08 -7.04 -12.53
C SER A 89 0.57 -8.32 -13.04
N ASP A 90 -0.01 -9.48 -12.72
CA ASP A 90 0.61 -10.79 -12.91
C ASP A 90 -0.11 -11.60 -14.00
N ASP A 91 0.63 -12.51 -14.64
CA ASP A 91 0.08 -13.51 -15.56
C ASP A 91 -0.28 -14.78 -14.78
N PHE A 92 -1.55 -15.16 -14.86
CA PHE A 92 -2.08 -16.39 -14.27
C PHE A 92 -2.36 -17.41 -15.37
N SER A 93 -2.19 -18.69 -15.06
CA SER A 93 -2.66 -19.76 -15.93
C SER A 93 -4.19 -19.85 -15.89
N ASP A 94 -4.81 -20.39 -16.95
CA ASP A 94 -6.26 -20.60 -16.99
C ASP A 94 -6.74 -21.48 -15.82
N ASP A 95 -5.95 -22.45 -15.37
CA ASP A 95 -6.28 -23.31 -14.22
C ASP A 95 -6.34 -22.51 -12.91
N GLU A 96 -5.36 -21.62 -12.68
CA GLU A 96 -5.35 -20.74 -11.51
C GLU A 96 -6.50 -19.72 -11.54
N LEU A 97 -6.81 -19.18 -12.73
CA LEU A 97 -7.94 -18.28 -12.93
C LEU A 97 -9.28 -18.99 -12.66
N VAL A 98 -9.43 -20.24 -13.09
CA VAL A 98 -10.63 -21.06 -12.77
C VAL A 98 -10.73 -21.32 -11.28
N ALA A 99 -9.63 -21.64 -10.61
CA ALA A 99 -9.62 -21.83 -9.17
C ALA A 99 -10.04 -20.54 -8.43
N LEU A 100 -9.48 -19.38 -8.82
CA LEU A 100 -9.86 -18.09 -8.26
C LEU A 100 -11.32 -17.76 -8.50
N TYR A 101 -11.84 -18.03 -9.71
CA TYR A 101 -13.26 -17.89 -10.03
C TYR A 101 -14.12 -18.72 -9.08
N ASN A 102 -13.77 -19.98 -8.84
CA ASN A 102 -14.56 -20.84 -7.94
C ASN A 102 -14.53 -20.31 -6.50
N ILE A 103 -13.36 -19.91 -5.98
CA ILE A 103 -13.20 -19.32 -4.64
C ILE A 103 -14.11 -18.10 -4.46
N VAL A 104 -14.05 -17.14 -5.38
CA VAL A 104 -14.88 -15.92 -5.36
C VAL A 104 -16.37 -16.27 -5.26
N ASN A 105 -16.81 -17.24 -6.07
CA ASN A 105 -18.22 -17.63 -6.16
C ASN A 105 -18.72 -18.51 -5.01
N GLU A 106 -17.82 -19.14 -4.27
CA GLU A 106 -18.13 -19.86 -3.03
C GLU A 106 -18.15 -18.92 -1.83
N TRP A 107 -17.30 -17.91 -1.83
CA TRP A 107 -17.14 -17.02 -0.68
C TRP A 107 -18.11 -15.83 -0.69
N ILE A 108 -18.51 -15.35 -1.87
CA ILE A 108 -19.55 -14.33 -2.01
C ILE A 108 -20.81 -14.99 -2.60
N SER A 109 -21.83 -15.16 -1.75
CA SER A 109 -23.10 -15.75 -2.16
C SER A 109 -24.06 -14.67 -2.67
N GLU A 110 -24.35 -14.69 -3.96
CA GLU A 110 -25.34 -13.80 -4.60
C GLU A 110 -26.71 -13.84 -3.90
N GLU A 111 -27.17 -15.00 -3.46
CA GLU A 111 -28.45 -15.15 -2.75
C GLU A 111 -28.45 -14.39 -1.41
N ILE A 112 -27.34 -14.49 -0.66
CA ILE A 112 -27.21 -13.81 0.64
C ILE A 112 -27.04 -12.31 0.40
N GLU A 113 -26.11 -11.90 -0.45
CA GLU A 113 -25.78 -10.49 -0.71
C GLU A 113 -26.96 -9.71 -1.33
N SER A 114 -27.73 -10.33 -2.24
CA SER A 114 -28.92 -9.70 -2.84
C SER A 114 -30.04 -9.42 -1.83
N SER A 115 -30.04 -10.11 -0.68
CA SER A 115 -31.01 -9.91 0.40
C SER A 115 -30.61 -8.78 1.37
N ILE A 116 -29.36 -8.32 1.34
CA ILE A 116 -28.83 -7.29 2.23
C ILE A 116 -29.30 -5.91 1.76
N LYS A 117 -30.13 -5.25 2.59
CA LYS A 117 -30.69 -3.92 2.30
C LYS A 117 -29.86 -2.75 2.86
N TYR A 118 -29.06 -3.01 3.90
CA TYR A 118 -28.28 -2.01 4.62
C TYR A 118 -26.91 -2.60 5.02
N GLY A 119 -25.82 -1.87 4.75
CA GLY A 119 -24.45 -2.38 4.86
C GLY A 119 -23.77 -2.52 3.49
N GLY A 120 -22.45 -2.77 3.48
CA GLY A 120 -21.67 -2.93 2.24
C GLY A 120 -21.98 -4.27 1.55
N ASN A 121 -22.89 -4.23 0.58
CA ASN A 121 -23.24 -5.36 -0.27
C ASN A 121 -22.06 -5.70 -1.22
N GLN A 122 -21.66 -6.97 -1.28
CA GLN A 122 -20.52 -7.46 -2.07
C GLN A 122 -20.90 -7.94 -3.48
N LEU A 123 -22.15 -7.80 -3.90
CA LEU A 123 -22.65 -8.29 -5.18
C LEU A 123 -21.96 -7.60 -6.39
N ASP A 124 -21.74 -6.30 -6.29
CA ASP A 124 -21.00 -5.55 -7.32
C ASP A 124 -19.54 -6.01 -7.41
N HIS A 125 -18.93 -6.32 -6.25
CA HIS A 125 -17.57 -6.87 -6.18
C HIS A 125 -17.50 -8.28 -6.77
N LEU A 126 -18.47 -9.15 -6.49
CA LEU A 126 -18.59 -10.49 -7.09
C LEU A 126 -18.61 -10.41 -8.62
N TYR A 127 -19.49 -9.58 -9.18
CA TYR A 127 -19.58 -9.42 -10.63
C TYR A 127 -18.30 -8.84 -11.23
N HIS A 128 -17.68 -7.89 -10.54
CA HIS A 128 -16.43 -7.29 -10.99
C HIS A 128 -15.26 -8.28 -11.00
N TYR A 129 -15.10 -9.05 -9.92
CA TYR A 129 -14.09 -10.10 -9.80
C TYR A 129 -14.27 -11.15 -10.89
N ASN A 130 -15.48 -11.67 -11.06
CA ASN A 130 -15.79 -12.64 -12.10
C ASN A 130 -15.50 -12.11 -13.51
N TYR A 131 -15.87 -10.86 -13.81
CA TYR A 131 -15.58 -10.25 -15.10
C TYR A 131 -14.08 -10.22 -15.40
N ARG A 132 -13.26 -9.71 -14.46
CA ARG A 132 -11.81 -9.57 -14.67
C ARG A 132 -11.10 -10.92 -14.79
N ILE A 133 -11.52 -11.90 -14.01
CA ILE A 133 -10.98 -13.26 -14.10
C ILE A 133 -11.27 -13.86 -15.48
N ILE A 134 -12.53 -13.79 -15.93
CA ILE A 134 -12.95 -14.32 -17.23
C ILE A 134 -12.24 -13.61 -18.39
N GLU A 135 -12.05 -12.29 -18.30
CA GLU A 135 -11.35 -11.48 -19.30
C GLU A 135 -9.92 -11.99 -19.56
N LYS A 136 -9.25 -12.51 -18.53
CA LYS A 136 -7.87 -13.04 -18.62
C LYS A 136 -7.76 -14.48 -19.09
N ILE A 137 -8.84 -15.27 -19.09
CA ILE A 137 -8.79 -16.70 -19.48
C ILE A 137 -8.55 -16.82 -20.98
N MET A 138 -7.46 -17.45 -21.40
CA MET A 138 -7.05 -17.52 -22.81
C MET A 138 -7.86 -18.55 -23.59
N ASN A 139 -8.28 -19.65 -22.95
CA ASN A 139 -9.10 -20.68 -23.56
C ASN A 139 -10.54 -20.18 -23.82
N GLU A 140 -10.90 -20.04 -25.09
CA GLU A 140 -12.22 -19.52 -25.51
C GLU A 140 -13.40 -20.39 -25.09
N GLU A 141 -13.26 -21.73 -25.13
CA GLU A 141 -14.32 -22.66 -24.72
C GLU A 141 -14.59 -22.54 -23.22
N LEU A 142 -13.52 -22.48 -22.42
CA LEU A 142 -13.59 -22.29 -20.98
C LEU A 142 -14.18 -20.93 -20.63
N ARG A 143 -13.72 -19.87 -21.31
CA ARG A 143 -14.25 -18.50 -21.15
C ARG A 143 -15.75 -18.45 -21.42
N ASN A 144 -16.21 -19.03 -22.52
CA ASN A 144 -17.64 -19.09 -22.87
C ASN A 144 -18.45 -19.90 -21.84
N THR A 145 -17.87 -20.99 -21.33
CA THR A 145 -18.49 -21.79 -20.28
C THR A 145 -18.70 -20.97 -19.00
N LEU A 146 -17.70 -20.18 -18.57
CA LEU A 146 -17.82 -19.35 -17.37
C LEU A 146 -18.79 -18.19 -17.55
N ILE A 147 -18.78 -17.52 -18.72
CA ILE A 147 -19.77 -16.48 -19.06
C ILE A 147 -21.19 -17.04 -19.00
N SER A 148 -21.41 -18.27 -19.48
CA SER A 148 -22.73 -18.91 -19.48
C SER A 148 -23.31 -19.13 -18.08
N ARG A 149 -22.47 -19.13 -17.04
CA ARG A 149 -22.91 -19.23 -15.63
C ARG A 149 -23.56 -17.95 -15.11
N GLY A 150 -23.49 -16.85 -15.86
CA GLY A 150 -24.28 -15.63 -15.62
C GLY A 150 -23.79 -14.72 -14.49
N LYS A 151 -22.78 -15.13 -13.72
CA LYS A 151 -22.30 -14.40 -12.54
C LYS A 151 -21.32 -13.24 -12.84
N SER A 152 -21.38 -12.66 -14.04
CA SER A 152 -20.52 -11.55 -14.48
C SER A 152 -21.33 -10.35 -15.01
N SER A 153 -22.61 -10.25 -14.68
CA SER A 153 -23.56 -9.27 -15.24
C SER A 153 -24.62 -8.86 -14.20
N PRO A 154 -25.11 -7.59 -14.17
CA PRO A 154 -25.07 -6.65 -15.28
C PRO A 154 -24.18 -5.41 -15.08
N LYS A 155 -23.38 -5.16 -16.13
CA LYS A 155 -22.71 -3.91 -16.53
C LYS A 155 -22.28 -2.98 -15.40
N VAL A 156 -20.99 -3.01 -15.08
CA VAL A 156 -20.27 -1.87 -14.51
C VAL A 156 -20.57 -0.65 -15.40
N THR A 157 -21.48 0.22 -14.97
CA THR A 157 -21.96 1.40 -15.73
C THR A 157 -21.07 2.62 -15.55
N ALA A 158 -19.96 2.48 -14.85
CA ALA A 158 -18.91 3.49 -14.81
C ALA A 158 -17.58 2.76 -14.91
N ASN A 159 -16.82 3.05 -15.95
CA ASN A 159 -15.40 2.71 -15.99
C ASN A 159 -14.80 3.17 -14.65
N ILE A 160 -14.37 2.26 -13.77
CA ILE A 160 -13.82 2.67 -12.46
C ILE A 160 -12.52 3.47 -12.64
N ASP A 161 -11.87 3.32 -13.79
CA ASP A 161 -10.80 4.21 -14.25
C ASP A 161 -11.27 5.68 -14.39
N ASP A 162 -12.57 5.93 -14.65
CA ASP A 162 -13.15 7.29 -14.62
C ASP A 162 -13.34 7.84 -13.20
N TYR A 163 -13.31 7.01 -12.15
CA TYR A 163 -13.36 7.49 -10.76
C TYR A 163 -11.99 8.03 -10.31
N VAL A 164 -10.90 7.62 -10.97
CA VAL A 164 -9.53 8.08 -10.69
C VAL A 164 -9.07 9.19 -11.64
N VAL A 165 -9.76 9.42 -12.76
CA VAL A 165 -9.34 10.39 -13.79
C VAL A 165 -10.38 11.50 -14.00
N LYS A 166 -10.67 12.29 -12.96
CA LYS A 166 -11.26 13.63 -13.12
C LYS A 166 -10.68 14.67 -12.15
N SER A 167 -9.37 14.77 -12.04
CA SER A 167 -8.76 16.09 -11.97
C SER A 167 -8.38 16.48 -13.39
N LYS A 168 -8.99 17.54 -13.93
CA LYS A 168 -8.42 18.19 -15.11
C LYS A 168 -7.00 18.56 -14.73
N ASP A 169 -6.03 18.08 -15.50
CA ASP A 169 -4.61 18.38 -15.28
C ASP A 169 -4.35 19.85 -15.64
N ASN A 170 -4.77 20.75 -14.75
CA ASN A 170 -4.75 22.20 -14.95
C ASN A 170 -3.33 22.73 -15.19
N ASN A 171 -2.30 21.95 -14.85
CA ASN A 171 -0.89 22.35 -14.91
C ASN A 171 -0.12 21.72 -16.08
N LYS A 172 -0.80 20.98 -16.98
CA LYS A 172 -0.16 20.38 -18.16
C LYS A 172 0.63 21.38 -19.02
N HIS A 173 0.16 22.62 -19.09
CA HIS A 173 0.84 23.69 -19.81
C HIS A 173 2.25 23.99 -19.28
N LEU A 174 2.48 23.88 -17.95
CA LEU A 174 3.81 24.09 -17.35
C LEU A 174 4.76 22.93 -17.70
N VAL A 175 4.25 21.69 -17.69
CA VAL A 175 5.03 20.52 -18.10
C VAL A 175 5.45 20.64 -19.57
N ASP A 176 4.54 21.07 -20.44
CA ASP A 176 4.83 21.29 -21.86
C ASP A 176 5.79 22.46 -22.09
N GLU A 177 5.71 23.54 -21.31
CA GLU A 177 6.65 24.67 -21.36
C GLU A 177 8.07 24.23 -20.96
N ILE A 178 8.22 23.41 -19.91
CA ILE A 178 9.52 22.87 -19.47
C ILE A 178 10.12 21.96 -20.53
N ARG A 179 9.30 21.14 -21.20
CA ARG A 179 9.78 20.29 -22.31
C ARG A 179 10.35 21.11 -23.46
N GLN A 180 9.79 22.29 -23.73
CA GLN A 180 10.21 23.14 -24.85
C GLN A 180 11.41 24.02 -24.50
N ASN A 181 11.41 24.61 -23.30
CA ASN A 181 12.34 25.68 -22.94
C ASN A 181 13.37 25.26 -21.89
N GLY A 182 13.25 24.05 -21.33
CA GLY A 182 14.07 23.59 -20.22
C GLY A 182 13.66 24.17 -18.87
N TYR A 183 14.32 23.70 -17.82
CA TYR A 183 14.11 24.17 -16.45
C TYR A 183 14.86 25.49 -16.21
N SER A 184 14.23 26.43 -15.49
CA SER A 184 14.81 27.73 -15.18
C SER A 184 14.18 28.36 -13.94
N GLN A 185 14.78 29.44 -13.44
CA GLN A 185 14.27 30.18 -12.27
C GLN A 185 12.89 30.85 -12.53
N ASP A 186 12.55 31.19 -13.77
CA ASP A 186 11.22 31.70 -14.12
C ASP A 186 10.15 30.60 -13.98
N ILE A 187 10.49 29.39 -14.44
CA ILE A 187 9.67 28.20 -14.27
C ILE A 187 9.50 27.85 -12.78
N GLU A 188 10.55 27.95 -11.97
CA GLU A 188 10.47 27.76 -10.52
C GLU A 188 9.40 28.65 -9.89
N GLN A 189 9.42 29.94 -10.20
CA GLN A 189 8.46 30.90 -9.66
C GLN A 189 7.03 30.56 -10.08
N LYS A 190 6.84 30.14 -11.34
CA LYS A 190 5.54 29.66 -11.84
C LYS A 190 5.06 28.43 -11.08
N ILE A 191 5.93 27.45 -10.84
CA ILE A 191 5.60 26.24 -10.06
C ILE A 191 5.22 26.63 -8.63
N VAL A 192 6.04 27.42 -7.94
CA VAL A 192 5.80 27.83 -6.55
C VAL A 192 4.51 28.64 -6.41
N ALA A 193 4.16 29.47 -7.39
CA ALA A 193 2.90 30.20 -7.39
C ALA A 193 1.68 29.27 -7.36
N THR A 194 1.77 28.08 -7.98
CA THR A 194 0.68 27.07 -7.92
C THR A 194 0.45 26.50 -6.52
N PHE A 195 1.41 26.63 -5.60
CA PHE A 195 1.30 26.08 -4.24
C PHE A 195 0.29 26.83 -3.38
N SER A 196 -0.11 28.03 -3.77
CA SER A 196 -1.18 28.80 -3.13
C SER A 196 -2.59 28.34 -3.52
N ASP A 197 -2.73 27.57 -4.61
CA ASP A 197 -4.02 27.11 -5.11
C ASP A 197 -4.56 25.94 -4.25
N LEU A 198 -5.81 26.05 -3.80
CA LEU A 198 -6.48 25.04 -2.97
C LEU A 198 -6.93 23.82 -3.78
N TYR A 199 -6.95 23.88 -5.12
CA TYR A 199 -7.31 22.75 -5.97
C TYR A 199 -6.14 21.75 -6.09
N GLY A 200 -6.38 20.48 -5.78
CA GLY A 200 -5.36 19.43 -5.78
C GLY A 200 -4.80 19.09 -7.16
N GLY A 201 -3.53 18.69 -7.21
CA GLY A 201 -2.83 18.27 -8.43
C GLY A 201 -1.33 18.65 -8.49
N GLN A 202 -0.84 19.44 -7.54
CA GLN A 202 0.54 19.93 -7.50
C GLN A 202 1.55 18.80 -7.22
N ALA A 203 1.19 17.80 -6.42
CA ALA A 203 2.06 16.64 -6.20
C ALA A 203 2.32 15.91 -7.52
N LYS A 204 1.25 15.64 -8.30
CA LYS A 204 1.35 15.07 -9.64
C LYS A 204 2.17 15.96 -10.58
N LEU A 205 1.95 17.26 -10.58
CA LEU A 205 2.76 18.21 -11.37
C LEU A 205 4.27 18.05 -11.07
N LEU A 206 4.65 17.99 -9.79
CA LEU A 206 6.06 17.86 -9.40
C LEU A 206 6.63 16.49 -9.79
N VAL A 207 5.84 15.42 -9.71
CA VAL A 207 6.20 14.09 -10.22
C VAL A 207 6.45 14.14 -11.73
N ASP A 208 5.50 14.69 -12.49
CA ASP A 208 5.56 14.80 -13.95
C ASP A 208 6.75 15.66 -14.42
N ILE A 209 7.07 16.74 -13.68
CA ILE A 209 8.26 17.57 -13.96
C ILE A 209 9.54 16.80 -13.67
N GLY A 210 9.61 16.09 -12.54
CA GLY A 210 10.77 15.29 -12.17
C GLY A 210 11.09 14.17 -13.17
N ASP A 211 10.09 13.70 -13.92
CA ASP A 211 10.27 12.68 -14.97
C ASP A 211 10.82 13.24 -16.29
N ILE A 212 10.76 14.56 -16.51
CA ILE A 212 11.22 15.19 -17.76
C ILE A 212 12.52 15.97 -17.62
N ILE A 213 12.87 16.42 -16.41
CA ILE A 213 14.10 17.18 -16.17
C ILE A 213 15.25 16.27 -15.75
N ASP A 214 16.48 16.64 -16.12
CA ASP A 214 17.67 16.03 -15.53
C ASP A 214 17.94 16.66 -14.16
N ILE A 215 17.50 15.96 -13.11
CA ILE A 215 17.65 16.38 -11.71
C ILE A 215 19.12 16.56 -11.33
N SER A 216 20.04 15.81 -11.94
CA SER A 216 21.48 15.91 -11.64
C SER A 216 22.03 17.30 -11.93
N ASN A 217 21.55 17.90 -13.02
CA ASN A 217 21.92 19.23 -13.48
C ASN A 217 20.99 20.35 -12.97
N ASN A 218 19.84 20.00 -12.40
CA ASN A 218 18.82 20.94 -11.93
C ASN A 218 18.44 20.64 -10.46
N ARG A 219 19.46 20.52 -9.60
CA ARG A 219 19.24 20.19 -8.17
C ARG A 219 18.37 21.21 -7.45
N ASP A 220 18.38 22.46 -7.91
CA ASP A 220 17.56 23.55 -7.37
C ASP A 220 16.06 23.22 -7.41
N PHE A 221 15.60 22.38 -8.36
CA PHE A 221 14.22 21.86 -8.38
C PHE A 221 13.84 21.12 -7.11
N ILE A 222 14.75 20.31 -6.57
CA ILE A 222 14.50 19.56 -5.36
C ILE A 222 14.28 20.52 -4.20
N SER A 223 15.23 21.41 -3.95
CA SER A 223 15.17 22.31 -2.80
C SER A 223 14.11 23.41 -2.93
N ASN A 224 13.97 24.02 -4.11
CA ASN A 224 13.12 25.19 -4.35
C ASN A 224 11.67 24.83 -4.70
N CYS A 225 11.42 23.65 -5.27
CA CYS A 225 10.06 23.24 -5.63
C CYS A 225 9.57 22.09 -4.75
N VAL A 226 10.25 20.94 -4.75
CA VAL A 226 9.77 19.73 -4.07
C VAL A 226 9.75 19.91 -2.55
N ILE A 227 10.88 20.26 -1.95
CA ILE A 227 11.00 20.44 -0.49
C ILE A 227 10.11 21.60 -0.03
N GLN A 228 10.08 22.70 -0.77
CA GLN A 228 9.22 23.84 -0.47
C GLN A 228 7.73 23.45 -0.45
N PHE A 229 7.27 22.65 -1.42
CA PHE A 229 5.90 22.14 -1.44
C PHE A 229 5.60 21.26 -0.23
N VAL A 230 6.48 20.29 0.04
CA VAL A 230 6.33 19.33 1.14
C VAL A 230 6.23 20.05 2.49
N VAL A 231 7.11 21.01 2.76
CA VAL A 231 7.08 21.84 3.97
C VAL A 231 5.80 22.67 4.07
N THR A 232 5.35 23.26 2.95
CA THR A 232 4.16 24.13 2.93
C THR A 232 2.87 23.36 3.16
N ARG A 233 2.79 22.10 2.71
CA ARG A 233 1.55 21.31 2.69
C ARG A 233 1.41 20.28 3.81
N ARG A 234 2.38 20.19 4.73
CA ARG A 234 2.41 19.25 5.87
C ARG A 234 1.32 19.46 6.94
N LYS A 235 0.26 20.23 6.68
CA LYS A 235 -0.82 20.47 7.65
C LYS A 235 -1.41 19.17 8.24
N TYR A 236 -1.47 18.11 7.43
CA TYR A 236 -2.01 16.80 7.81
C TYR A 236 -0.94 15.70 7.83
N GLY A 237 0.31 16.08 8.11
CA GLY A 237 1.47 15.18 8.08
C GLY A 237 1.96 14.86 6.66
N TYR A 238 3.09 14.16 6.58
CA TYR A 238 3.75 13.75 5.34
C TYR A 238 3.15 12.49 4.73
N ARG A 239 2.39 11.68 5.49
CA ARG A 239 1.78 10.44 4.98
C ARG A 239 0.66 10.69 3.96
N SER A 240 0.03 11.86 4.00
CA SER A 240 -1.17 12.18 3.22
C SER A 240 -0.90 13.21 2.10
N ALA A 241 -1.95 13.52 1.32
CA ALA A 241 -1.96 14.60 0.33
C ALA A 241 -0.88 14.52 -0.77
N GLY A 242 -0.39 13.32 -1.10
CA GLY A 242 0.66 13.11 -2.11
C GLY A 242 2.08 13.49 -1.66
N LEU A 243 2.27 13.88 -0.39
CA LEU A 243 3.59 14.25 0.13
C LEU A 243 4.50 13.03 0.27
N ASN A 244 3.96 11.91 0.75
CA ASN A 244 4.68 10.63 0.84
C ASN A 244 5.17 10.16 -0.54
N GLU A 245 4.36 10.34 -1.58
CA GLU A 245 4.72 10.00 -2.95
C GLU A 245 5.93 10.84 -3.43
N LEU A 246 5.91 12.15 -3.17
CA LEU A 246 7.03 13.04 -3.51
C LEU A 246 8.31 12.67 -2.75
N ILE A 247 8.22 12.44 -1.44
CA ILE A 247 9.36 12.04 -0.62
C ILE A 247 9.90 10.69 -1.15
N SER A 248 9.03 9.71 -1.36
CA SER A 248 9.38 8.39 -1.90
C SER A 248 10.07 8.49 -3.27
N LYS A 249 9.59 9.34 -4.17
CA LYS A 249 10.19 9.51 -5.50
C LYS A 249 11.55 10.21 -5.44
N PHE A 250 11.69 11.24 -4.63
CA PHE A 250 12.84 12.16 -4.69
C PHE A 250 13.86 12.00 -3.55
N HIS A 251 13.63 11.14 -2.54
CA HIS A 251 14.50 11.04 -1.36
C HIS A 251 16.00 10.85 -1.65
N VAL A 252 16.34 10.11 -2.72
CA VAL A 252 17.74 9.90 -3.14
C VAL A 252 18.43 11.18 -3.66
N CYS A 253 17.65 12.20 -4.01
CA CYS A 253 18.12 13.48 -4.53
C CYS A 253 18.20 14.56 -3.44
N PHE A 254 17.74 14.28 -2.22
CA PHE A 254 17.71 15.25 -1.13
C PHE A 254 19.12 15.47 -0.57
N SER A 255 19.50 16.73 -0.41
CA SER A 255 20.72 17.10 0.30
C SER A 255 20.54 16.99 1.82
N ASN A 256 21.65 17.06 2.57
CA ASN A 256 21.59 17.14 4.03
C ASN A 256 20.80 18.36 4.52
N GLU A 257 20.88 19.48 3.80
CA GLU A 257 20.12 20.69 4.14
C GLU A 257 18.63 20.49 3.90
N ASP A 258 18.23 19.77 2.86
CA ASP A 258 16.84 19.43 2.60
C ASP A 258 16.26 18.54 3.69
N TRP A 259 16.99 17.51 4.10
CA TRP A 259 16.59 16.66 5.23
C TRP A 259 16.43 17.47 6.51
N LEU A 260 17.40 18.35 6.83
CA LEU A 260 17.31 19.21 8.00
C LEU A 260 16.09 20.15 7.93
N LYS A 261 15.76 20.71 6.76
CA LYS A 261 14.55 21.52 6.57
C LYS A 261 13.28 20.73 6.87
N LEU A 262 13.19 19.48 6.39
CA LEU A 262 12.03 18.61 6.64
C LEU A 262 11.91 18.27 8.14
N PHE A 263 13.00 17.88 8.80
CA PHE A 263 12.97 17.58 10.24
C PHE A 263 12.69 18.82 11.10
N HIS A 264 13.27 19.98 10.78
CA HIS A 264 12.95 21.23 11.46
C HIS A 264 11.50 21.64 11.28
N ASN A 265 10.92 21.41 10.08
CA ASN A 265 9.51 21.70 9.85
C ASN A 265 8.57 20.90 10.78
N ILE A 266 8.93 19.65 11.12
CA ILE A 266 8.23 18.90 12.16
C ILE A 266 8.37 19.63 13.51
N VAL A 267 9.60 19.93 13.95
CA VAL A 267 9.86 20.53 15.27
C VAL A 267 9.19 21.89 15.43
N ASP A 268 9.29 22.76 14.43
CA ASP A 268 8.69 24.09 14.45
C ASP A 268 7.17 24.02 14.60
N SER A 269 6.55 23.00 13.98
CA SER A 269 5.11 22.78 14.07
C SER A 269 4.65 22.31 15.46
N ILE A 270 5.53 21.72 16.27
CA ILE A 270 5.21 21.24 17.64
C ILE A 270 4.75 22.41 18.51
N SER A 271 5.35 23.59 18.32
CA SER A 271 4.98 24.81 19.05
C SER A 271 3.60 25.37 18.68
N LEU A 272 3.04 24.92 17.55
CA LEU A 272 1.79 25.40 16.96
C LEU A 272 0.67 24.35 17.02
N THR A 273 0.95 23.12 17.44
CA THR A 273 -0.01 22.01 17.43
C THR A 273 -0.74 21.87 18.78
N ASN A 274 -2.04 21.60 18.73
CA ASN A 274 -2.82 21.24 19.91
C ASN A 274 -2.48 19.81 20.34
N LYS A 275 -2.73 19.44 21.61
CA LYS A 275 -2.41 18.10 22.15
C LYS A 275 -3.00 16.93 21.33
N GLU A 276 -4.10 17.16 20.60
CA GLU A 276 -4.76 16.16 19.76
C GLU A 276 -3.96 15.81 18.49
N ASP A 277 -3.05 16.67 18.04
CA ASP A 277 -2.28 16.49 16.80
C ASP A 277 -0.91 15.79 17.02
N PHE A 278 -0.58 15.40 18.26
CA PHE A 278 0.72 14.78 18.61
C PHE A 278 0.99 13.47 17.85
N TYR A 279 -0.08 12.74 17.51
CA TYR A 279 0.01 11.51 16.72
C TYR A 279 0.63 11.75 15.33
N SER A 280 0.34 12.88 14.69
CA SER A 280 0.90 13.24 13.37
C SER A 280 2.41 13.47 13.39
N ILE A 281 2.95 13.95 14.52
CA ILE A 281 4.39 14.24 14.66
C ILE A 281 5.21 12.95 14.67
N ASN A 282 4.73 11.92 15.37
CA ASN A 282 5.43 10.65 15.40
C ASN A 282 5.45 10.00 14.01
N GLU A 283 4.30 9.92 13.33
CA GLU A 283 4.22 9.39 11.97
C GLU A 283 5.14 10.12 10.98
N ASP A 284 5.27 11.45 11.12
CA ASP A 284 6.16 12.24 10.26
C ASP A 284 7.63 11.98 10.50
N ILE A 285 8.04 11.88 11.77
CA ILE A 285 9.43 11.52 12.12
C ILE A 285 9.74 10.14 11.54
N GLU A 286 8.82 9.18 11.71
CA GLU A 286 9.01 7.82 11.21
C GLU A 286 9.10 7.77 9.69
N THR A 287 8.22 8.51 8.99
CA THR A 287 8.22 8.62 7.53
C THR A 287 9.55 9.20 7.03
N LEU A 288 10.00 10.33 7.58
CA LEU A 288 11.26 10.94 7.17
C LEU A 288 12.47 10.07 7.52
N CYS A 289 12.50 9.42 8.69
CA CYS A 289 13.58 8.52 9.08
C CYS A 289 13.72 7.35 8.11
N LEU A 290 12.61 6.73 7.69
CA LEU A 290 12.64 5.65 6.69
C LEU A 290 13.31 6.13 5.40
N TYR A 291 12.82 7.20 4.80
CA TYR A 291 13.34 7.67 3.51
C TYR A 291 14.74 8.27 3.60
N TYR A 292 15.11 8.84 4.75
CA TYR A 292 16.48 9.26 5.03
C TYR A 292 17.42 8.05 4.99
N TYR A 293 17.09 6.96 5.69
CA TYR A 293 17.92 5.75 5.67
C TYR A 293 17.95 5.11 4.28
N LEU A 294 16.83 5.02 3.58
CA LEU A 294 16.79 4.52 2.19
C LEU A 294 17.72 5.32 1.26
N GLY A 295 17.74 6.65 1.40
CA GLY A 295 18.51 7.53 0.52
C GLY A 295 19.99 7.66 0.89
N THR A 296 20.32 7.58 2.18
CA THR A 296 21.66 7.97 2.68
C THR A 296 22.42 6.85 3.36
N MET A 297 21.73 5.87 3.96
CA MET A 297 22.33 4.79 4.76
C MET A 297 21.60 3.45 4.54
N PRO A 298 21.45 2.99 3.28
CA PRO A 298 20.63 1.82 2.98
C PRO A 298 21.18 0.53 3.60
N ASP A 299 22.48 0.47 3.85
CA ASP A 299 23.16 -0.62 4.57
C ASP A 299 22.71 -0.74 6.03
N LYS A 300 22.21 0.34 6.64
CA LYS A 300 21.72 0.38 8.02
C LYS A 300 20.23 0.15 8.18
N LEU A 301 19.49 -0.10 7.10
CA LEU A 301 18.04 -0.35 7.18
C LEU A 301 17.69 -1.54 8.09
N ALA A 302 18.50 -2.61 8.04
CA ALA A 302 18.29 -3.77 8.92
C ALA A 302 18.49 -3.41 10.40
N GLU A 303 19.46 -2.57 10.71
CA GLU A 303 19.71 -2.07 12.07
C GLU A 303 18.57 -1.15 12.54
N LEU A 304 18.12 -0.22 11.70
CA LEU A 304 16.97 0.64 11.97
C LEU A 304 15.71 -0.19 12.28
N CYS A 305 15.44 -1.20 11.45
CA CYS A 305 14.34 -2.13 11.64
C CYS A 305 14.46 -2.88 12.98
N SER A 306 15.63 -3.44 13.29
CA SER A 306 15.86 -4.12 14.56
C SER A 306 15.66 -3.19 15.77
N ASN A 307 16.12 -1.94 15.69
CA ASN A 307 15.96 -0.97 16.76
C ASN A 307 14.49 -0.58 16.96
N LYS A 308 13.76 -0.33 15.86
CA LYS A 308 12.30 -0.09 15.87
C LYS A 308 11.54 -1.24 16.52
N LEU A 309 11.82 -2.47 16.09
CA LEU A 309 11.21 -3.67 16.66
C LEU A 309 11.50 -3.78 18.15
N ASN A 310 12.75 -3.53 18.58
CA ASN A 310 13.11 -3.49 19.98
C ASN A 310 12.35 -2.39 20.75
N THR A 311 12.18 -1.19 20.18
CA THR A 311 11.39 -0.13 20.81
C THR A 311 9.92 -0.54 20.97
N HIS A 312 9.29 -1.07 19.92
CA HIS A 312 7.93 -1.60 20.00
C HIS A 312 7.82 -2.73 21.01
N TRP A 313 8.79 -3.65 21.03
CA TRP A 313 8.85 -4.75 21.98
C TRP A 313 8.94 -4.25 23.42
N CYS A 314 9.86 -3.32 23.70
CA CYS A 314 9.99 -2.67 24.98
C CYS A 314 8.70 -1.95 25.38
N TRP A 315 8.03 -1.26 24.45
CA TRP A 315 6.74 -0.61 24.71
C TRP A 315 5.64 -1.60 25.08
N LEU A 316 5.44 -2.65 24.26
CA LEU A 316 4.43 -3.68 24.47
C LEU A 316 4.64 -4.42 25.80
N THR A 317 5.91 -4.70 26.16
CA THR A 317 6.27 -5.41 27.39
C THR A 317 6.39 -4.51 28.62
N SER A 318 6.57 -3.20 28.44
CA SER A 318 6.81 -2.25 29.55
C SER A 318 5.68 -2.18 30.58
N CYS A 319 4.45 -2.45 30.16
CA CYS A 319 3.29 -2.44 31.06
C CYS A 319 3.02 -3.80 31.71
N GLY A 320 3.67 -4.88 31.28
CA GLY A 320 3.38 -6.24 31.75
C GLY A 320 1.95 -6.73 31.47
N LEU A 321 1.19 -6.00 30.65
CA LEU A 321 -0.24 -6.23 30.38
C LEU A 321 -0.49 -7.15 29.17
N ILE A 322 0.54 -7.43 28.38
CA ILE A 322 0.41 -8.20 27.13
C ILE A 322 1.12 -9.54 27.31
N ASN A 323 0.34 -10.61 27.42
CA ASN A 323 0.84 -11.97 27.28
C ASN A 323 1.02 -12.27 25.79
N LEU A 324 2.25 -12.56 25.40
CA LEU A 324 2.59 -12.91 24.04
C LEU A 324 2.54 -14.43 23.89
N GLU A 325 1.60 -14.91 23.07
CA GLU A 325 1.54 -16.31 22.66
C GLU A 325 2.33 -16.50 21.36
N THR A 326 3.29 -17.41 21.34
CA THR A 326 4.00 -17.77 20.11
C THR A 326 3.12 -18.71 19.29
N TYR A 327 2.92 -18.41 18.01
CA TYR A 327 2.16 -19.27 17.11
C TYR A 327 3.12 -20.05 16.21
N SER A 328 3.03 -21.37 16.27
CA SER A 328 3.75 -22.23 15.32
C SER A 328 3.02 -22.22 14.00
N LEU A 329 3.62 -21.60 12.97
CA LEU A 329 3.10 -21.64 11.62
C LEU A 329 3.60 -22.90 10.91
N PHE A 330 2.68 -23.76 10.48
CA PHE A 330 2.99 -24.89 9.61
C PHE A 330 2.84 -24.46 8.16
N VAL A 331 3.92 -24.54 7.38
CA VAL A 331 3.92 -24.29 5.94
C VAL A 331 3.94 -25.62 5.21
N ASP A 332 2.81 -25.98 4.60
CA ASP A 332 2.73 -27.19 3.79
C ASP A 332 3.43 -26.96 2.44
N PRO A 333 4.56 -27.64 2.16
CA PRO A 333 5.25 -27.50 0.89
C PRO A 333 4.45 -28.05 -0.31
N GLN A 334 3.43 -28.87 -0.07
CA GLN A 334 2.57 -29.43 -1.12
C GLN A 334 1.52 -28.44 -1.61
N MET A 335 1.24 -27.37 -0.86
CA MET A 335 0.25 -26.35 -1.24
C MET A 335 0.81 -25.42 -2.33
N THR A 336 0.69 -25.83 -3.60
CA THR A 336 1.36 -25.14 -4.73
C THR A 336 0.44 -24.37 -5.66
N SER A 337 -0.88 -24.55 -5.59
CA SER A 337 -1.85 -23.90 -6.49
C SER A 337 -3.07 -23.35 -5.75
N LEU A 338 -3.76 -22.37 -6.36
CA LEU A 338 -5.07 -21.91 -5.89
C LEU A 338 -6.11 -23.03 -5.89
N GLU A 339 -6.00 -23.99 -6.80
CA GLU A 339 -6.89 -25.15 -6.87
C GLU A 339 -6.73 -26.07 -5.64
N MET A 340 -5.50 -26.25 -5.15
CA MET A 340 -5.26 -27.00 -3.91
C MET A 340 -5.79 -26.24 -2.71
N PHE A 341 -5.59 -24.93 -2.68
CA PHE A 341 -6.10 -24.06 -1.62
C PHE A 341 -7.63 -24.13 -1.53
N SER A 342 -8.34 -24.00 -2.65
CA SER A 342 -9.81 -24.02 -2.67
C SER A 342 -10.43 -25.34 -2.25
N LYS A 343 -9.68 -26.46 -2.34
CA LYS A 343 -10.17 -27.77 -1.89
C LYS A 343 -9.95 -27.98 -0.39
N TYR A 344 -9.04 -27.23 0.21
CA TYR A 344 -8.60 -27.42 1.59
C TYR A 344 -9.25 -26.41 2.55
N HIS A 345 -9.62 -25.21 2.07
CA HIS A 345 -10.27 -24.13 2.83
C HIS A 345 -11.56 -23.67 2.16
#